data_AF-A0A935Y809-F1
#
_entry.id   AF-A0A935Y809-F1
#
_cell.length_a   1.000
_cell.length_b   1.000
_cell.length_c   1.000
_cell.angle_alpha   90.00
_cell.angle_beta   90.00
_cell.angle_gamma   90.00
#
_symmetry.space_group_name_H-M   'P 1'
#
loop_
_entity.id
_entity.type
_entity.pdbx_description
1 polymer ?
#
loop_
_entity_poly.entity_id
_entity_poly.type
_entity_poly.pdbx_seq_one_letter_code
_entity_poly.pdbx_strand_id
1 'polypeptide(L)'
;MFFSSMLSYVILSGGNFSWENFMLLSIGGMFVTFGANALNQVLERDFDRLMERTKLRPLPDSRMNVSFAVLISGLFCLLGIASLGLINPLASLLGMLSFVMYTFVYTPLKRYSTLAVPVGAIPGALPVLIGAVAAQGTITVEALCLFAIQYLWQFPHFWAIAWLGHDDYTKAGFKLIADIDGKPDPLFGIYSAIYTSISLLICIYMFVHYDYNPLIAVGLISSVLAYVYFSIRLYTDNNRHAARALMFCSILYLPCMLILFTIQSMIG
;
A
#
# COMPACT_ATOMS: atom_id res chain seq x y z
N MET A 1 -0.42 -4.63 -3.83
CA MET A 1 -1.76 -5.09 -4.22
C MET A 1 -1.85 -6.60 -4.19
N PHE A 2 -1.21 -7.33 -5.11
CA PHE A 2 -1.25 -8.79 -5.20
C PHE A 2 -1.03 -9.56 -3.87
N PHE A 3 0.09 -9.32 -3.18
CA PHE A 3 0.43 -10.06 -1.96
C PHE A 3 -0.57 -9.81 -0.81
N SER A 4 -0.93 -8.56 -0.55
CA SER A 4 -1.88 -8.21 0.51
C SER A 4 -3.29 -8.75 0.25
N SER A 5 -3.76 -8.76 -1.00
CA SER A 5 -5.09 -9.33 -1.31
C SER A 5 -5.12 -10.84 -1.10
N MET A 6 -4.05 -11.55 -1.49
CA MET A 6 -3.98 -13.00 -1.28
C MET A 6 -3.94 -13.37 0.19
N LEU A 7 -3.09 -12.71 0.99
CA LEU A 7 -3.03 -12.98 2.42
C LEU A 7 -4.34 -12.62 3.11
N SER A 8 -4.97 -11.51 2.75
CA SER A 8 -6.28 -11.16 3.28
C SER A 8 -7.35 -12.20 2.93
N TYR A 9 -7.30 -12.79 1.73
CA TYR A 9 -8.21 -13.88 1.36
C TYR A 9 -7.98 -15.12 2.23
N VAL A 10 -6.72 -15.51 2.44
CA VAL A 10 -6.36 -16.64 3.31
C VAL A 10 -6.87 -16.41 4.73
N ILE A 11 -6.54 -15.26 5.33
CA ILE A 11 -6.93 -14.87 6.70
C ILE A 11 -8.44 -15.01 6.91
N LEU A 12 -9.23 -14.53 5.95
CA LEU A 12 -10.68 -14.41 6.10
C LEU A 12 -11.49 -15.57 5.49
N SER A 13 -10.81 -16.55 4.89
CA SER A 13 -11.47 -17.73 4.29
C SER A 13 -12.09 -18.68 5.32
N GLY A 14 -11.65 -18.65 6.58
CA GLY A 14 -12.29 -19.33 7.72
C GLY A 14 -12.53 -20.84 7.51
N GLY A 15 -11.74 -21.51 6.68
CA GLY A 15 -11.87 -22.94 6.34
C GLY A 15 -12.57 -23.23 5.01
N ASN A 16 -13.29 -22.28 4.41
CA ASN A 16 -13.95 -22.43 3.10
C ASN A 16 -13.07 -21.91 1.96
N PHE A 17 -11.81 -22.35 1.91
CA PHE A 17 -10.85 -21.89 0.92
C PHE A 17 -11.18 -22.43 -0.48
N SER A 18 -11.48 -21.53 -1.42
CA SER A 18 -11.68 -21.88 -2.83
C SER A 18 -10.42 -21.57 -3.64
N TRP A 19 -9.79 -22.61 -4.18
CA TRP A 19 -8.64 -22.48 -5.09
C TRP A 19 -8.99 -21.67 -6.34
N GLU A 20 -10.22 -21.80 -6.84
CA GLU A 20 -10.68 -21.04 -8.00
C GLU A 20 -10.72 -19.54 -7.69
N ASN A 21 -11.38 -19.14 -6.60
CA ASN A 21 -11.45 -17.73 -6.19
C ASN A 21 -10.06 -17.17 -5.90
N PHE A 22 -9.19 -17.96 -5.28
CA PHE A 22 -7.81 -17.56 -5.01
C PHE A 22 -7.01 -17.31 -6.29
N MET A 23 -7.13 -18.17 -7.30
CA MET A 23 -6.45 -18.01 -8.58
C MET A 23 -7.02 -16.83 -9.38
N LEU A 24 -8.34 -16.67 -9.42
CA LEU A 24 -9.00 -15.52 -10.06
C LEU A 24 -8.62 -14.20 -9.37
N LEU A 25 -8.55 -14.19 -8.04
CA LEU A 25 -8.13 -13.02 -7.26
C LEU A 25 -6.68 -12.67 -7.55
N SER A 26 -5.83 -13.69 -7.63
CA SER A 26 -4.40 -13.57 -7.94
C SER A 26 -4.20 -12.94 -9.32
N ILE A 27 -4.81 -13.52 -10.36
CA ILE A 27 -4.73 -13.02 -11.74
C ILE A 27 -5.37 -11.64 -11.86
N GLY A 28 -6.56 -11.46 -11.29
CA GLY A 28 -7.30 -10.20 -11.32
C GLY A 28 -6.50 -9.06 -10.68
N GLY A 29 -6.00 -9.29 -9.45
CA GLY A 29 -5.17 -8.34 -8.72
C GLY A 29 -3.86 -8.01 -9.43
N MET A 30 -3.20 -9.00 -10.06
CA MET A 30 -2.00 -8.77 -10.89
C MET A 30 -2.31 -7.84 -12.06
N PHE A 31 -3.35 -8.14 -12.84
CA PHE A 31 -3.69 -7.34 -14.02
C PHE A 31 -4.14 -5.92 -13.67
N VAL A 32 -4.94 -5.73 -12.62
CA VAL A 32 -5.25 -4.37 -12.12
C VAL A 32 -3.96 -3.62 -11.76
N THR A 33 -3.02 -4.29 -11.07
CA THR A 33 -1.73 -3.70 -10.71
C THR A 33 -0.89 -3.35 -11.94
N PHE A 34 -0.81 -4.23 -12.93
CA PHE A 34 -0.04 -3.99 -14.15
C PHE A 34 -0.62 -2.84 -14.96
N GLY A 35 -1.94 -2.80 -15.13
CA GLY A 35 -2.62 -1.68 -15.77
C GLY A 35 -2.34 -0.37 -15.04
N ALA A 36 -2.54 -0.33 -13.72
CA ALA A 36 -2.36 0.87 -12.92
C ALA A 36 -0.92 1.42 -13.02
N ASN A 37 0.09 0.54 -12.95
CA ASN A 37 1.49 0.94 -13.09
C ASN A 37 1.86 1.37 -14.52
N ALA A 38 1.32 0.71 -15.54
CA ALA A 38 1.54 1.10 -16.93
C ALA A 38 0.99 2.51 -17.19
N LEU A 39 -0.23 2.80 -16.74
CA LEU A 39 -0.83 4.13 -16.89
C LEU A 39 -0.13 5.19 -16.02
N ASN A 40 0.31 4.84 -14.81
CA ASN A 40 1.12 5.73 -14.00
C ASN A 40 2.40 6.16 -14.73
N GLN A 41 3.12 5.23 -15.39
CA GLN A 41 4.29 5.60 -16.19
C GLN A 41 3.95 6.47 -17.40
N VAL A 42 2.77 6.31 -17.99
CA VAL A 42 2.28 7.20 -19.06
C VAL A 42 2.08 8.62 -18.53
N LEU A 43 1.40 8.75 -17.40
CA LEU A 43 1.07 10.05 -16.79
C LEU A 43 2.29 10.77 -16.24
N GLU A 44 3.30 10.03 -15.77
CA GLU A 44 4.52 10.60 -15.18
C GLU A 44 5.70 10.69 -16.15
N ARG A 45 5.52 10.29 -17.42
CA ARG A 45 6.58 10.17 -18.43
C ARG A 45 7.56 11.35 -18.42
N ASP A 46 7.04 12.57 -18.48
CA ASP A 46 7.86 13.77 -18.63
C ASP A 46 8.59 14.14 -17.33
N PHE A 47 8.04 13.79 -16.18
CA PHE A 47 8.63 14.02 -14.87
C PHE A 47 9.64 12.93 -14.49
N ASP A 48 9.39 11.69 -14.89
CA ASP A 48 10.31 10.57 -14.68
C ASP A 48 11.65 10.79 -15.38
N ARG A 49 11.68 11.54 -16.49
CA ARG A 49 12.94 11.94 -17.17
C ARG A 49 13.85 12.78 -16.29
N LEU A 50 13.31 13.45 -15.27
CA LEU A 50 14.04 14.36 -14.37
C LEU A 50 14.59 13.65 -13.12
N MET A 51 14.27 12.37 -12.91
CA MET A 51 14.69 11.61 -11.74
C MET A 51 15.68 10.50 -12.11
N GLU A 52 16.82 10.45 -11.42
CA GLU A 52 17.89 9.46 -11.67
C GLU A 52 17.36 8.01 -11.62
N ARG A 53 16.46 7.73 -10.68
CA ARG A 53 15.86 6.41 -10.49
C ARG A 53 14.95 5.97 -11.64
N THR A 54 14.25 6.89 -12.30
CA THR A 54 13.16 6.55 -13.23
C THR A 54 13.37 7.00 -14.66
N LYS A 55 14.42 7.77 -14.95
CA LYS A 55 14.77 8.22 -16.31
C LYS A 55 14.97 7.08 -17.31
N LEU A 56 15.33 5.88 -16.83
CA LEU A 56 15.53 4.68 -17.65
C LEU A 56 14.26 3.83 -17.83
N ARG A 57 13.09 4.28 -17.35
CA ARG A 57 11.82 3.57 -17.60
C ARG A 57 11.47 3.59 -19.10
N PRO A 58 10.73 2.60 -19.62
CA PRO A 58 10.47 2.46 -21.05
C PRO A 58 9.87 3.69 -21.76
N LEU A 59 8.98 4.44 -21.09
CA LEU A 59 8.31 5.61 -21.67
C LEU A 59 9.17 6.89 -21.61
N PRO A 60 9.81 7.25 -20.47
CA PRO A 60 10.80 8.32 -20.41
C PRO A 60 11.94 8.16 -21.43
N ASP A 61 12.46 6.93 -21.56
CA ASP A 61 13.56 6.54 -22.44
C ASP A 61 13.11 6.30 -23.90
N SER A 62 11.84 6.56 -24.21
CA SER A 62 11.25 6.44 -25.56
C SER A 62 11.39 5.06 -26.22
N ARG A 63 11.60 4.00 -25.42
CA ARG A 63 11.67 2.59 -25.88
C ARG A 63 10.30 1.97 -26.11
N MET A 64 9.24 2.65 -25.69
CA MET A 64 7.85 2.22 -25.87
C MET A 64 6.98 3.41 -26.31
N ASN A 65 6.04 3.14 -27.21
CA ASN A 65 5.05 4.13 -27.64
C ASN A 65 3.98 4.34 -26.54
N VAL A 66 3.60 5.58 -26.30
CA VAL A 66 2.55 5.97 -25.32
C VAL A 66 1.20 5.32 -25.63
N SER A 67 0.76 5.36 -26.89
CA SER A 67 -0.52 4.78 -27.30
C SER A 67 -0.57 3.27 -27.04
N PHE A 68 0.56 2.58 -27.24
CA PHE A 68 0.69 1.16 -26.93
C PHE A 68 0.60 0.90 -25.43
N ALA A 69 1.30 1.70 -24.60
CA ALA A 69 1.23 1.58 -23.14
C ALA A 69 -0.18 1.83 -22.59
N VAL A 70 -0.91 2.83 -23.14
CA VAL A 70 -2.31 3.09 -22.78
C VAL A 70 -3.22 1.92 -23.17
N LEU A 71 -3.05 1.36 -24.37
CA LEU A 71 -3.83 0.21 -24.83
C LEU A 71 -3.62 -1.01 -23.93
N ILE A 72 -2.36 -1.37 -23.65
CA ILE A 72 -2.02 -2.50 -22.77
C ILE A 72 -2.53 -2.26 -21.36
N SER A 73 -2.42 -1.03 -20.84
CA SER A 73 -2.99 -0.67 -19.55
C SER A 73 -4.50 -0.89 -19.50
N GLY A 74 -5.22 -0.47 -20.54
CA GLY A 74 -6.67 -0.64 -20.63
C GLY A 74 -7.06 -2.11 -20.68
N LEU A 75 -6.33 -2.92 -21.46
CA LEU A 75 -6.55 -4.35 -21.57
C LEU A 75 -6.32 -5.07 -20.23
N PHE A 76 -5.21 -4.78 -19.54
CA PHE A 76 -4.96 -5.35 -18.22
C PHE A 76 -6.01 -4.90 -17.21
N CYS A 77 -6.42 -3.63 -17.20
CA CYS A 77 -7.50 -3.19 -16.33
C CYS A 77 -8.79 -3.98 -16.60
N LEU A 78 -9.21 -4.07 -17.86
CA LEU A 78 -10.42 -4.81 -18.25
C LEU A 78 -10.38 -6.28 -17.81
N LEU A 79 -9.28 -6.99 -18.12
CA LEU A 79 -9.11 -8.39 -17.73
C LEU A 79 -9.10 -8.55 -16.20
N GLY A 80 -8.40 -7.65 -15.51
CA GLY A 80 -8.31 -7.68 -14.05
C GLY A 80 -9.66 -7.49 -13.37
N ILE A 81 -10.42 -6.48 -13.79
CA ILE A 81 -11.76 -6.19 -13.25
C ILE A 81 -12.74 -7.31 -13.61
N ALA A 82 -12.69 -7.86 -14.83
CA ALA A 82 -13.52 -8.98 -15.22
C ALA A 82 -13.25 -10.21 -14.35
N SER A 83 -11.98 -10.57 -14.11
CA SER A 83 -11.60 -11.68 -13.23
C SER A 83 -12.10 -11.49 -11.80
N LEU A 84 -12.00 -10.29 -11.24
CA LEU A 84 -12.54 -9.99 -9.91
C LEU A 84 -14.08 -10.07 -9.89
N GLY A 85 -14.75 -9.67 -10.97
CA GLY A 85 -16.21 -9.70 -11.10
C GLY A 85 -16.79 -11.10 -11.16
N LEU A 86 -16.03 -12.07 -11.68
CA LEU A 86 -16.40 -13.48 -11.65
C LEU A 86 -16.45 -14.05 -10.23
N ILE A 87 -15.66 -13.48 -9.31
CA ILE A 87 -15.68 -13.87 -7.89
C ILE A 87 -16.80 -13.14 -7.17
N ASN A 88 -16.79 -11.81 -7.26
CA ASN A 88 -17.74 -10.96 -6.55
C ASN A 88 -17.82 -9.56 -7.21
N PRO A 89 -19.03 -9.05 -7.53
CA PRO A 89 -19.18 -7.71 -8.10
C PRO A 89 -18.57 -6.59 -7.25
N LEU A 90 -18.66 -6.68 -5.92
CA LEU A 90 -18.05 -5.72 -5.00
C LEU A 90 -16.51 -5.77 -5.06
N ALA A 91 -15.90 -6.96 -5.24
CA ALA A 91 -14.46 -7.07 -5.44
C ALA A 91 -14.01 -6.37 -6.74
N SER A 92 -14.79 -6.49 -7.82
CA SER A 92 -14.53 -5.77 -9.07
C SER A 92 -14.66 -4.26 -8.92
N LEU A 93 -15.68 -3.79 -8.19
CA LEU A 93 -15.88 -2.37 -7.90
C LEU A 93 -14.70 -1.79 -7.10
N LEU A 94 -14.25 -2.50 -6.05
CA LEU A 94 -13.09 -2.10 -5.25
C LEU A 94 -11.80 -2.12 -6.07
N GLY A 95 -11.63 -3.10 -6.97
CA GLY A 95 -10.52 -3.15 -7.92
C GLY A 95 -10.50 -1.94 -8.85
N MET A 96 -11.67 -1.58 -9.42
CA MET A 96 -11.81 -0.44 -10.32
C MET A 96 -11.57 0.87 -9.57
N LEU A 97 -12.10 0.99 -8.36
CA LEU A 97 -11.84 2.14 -7.48
C LEU A 97 -10.34 2.27 -7.18
N SER A 98 -9.66 1.17 -6.87
CA SER A 98 -8.20 1.16 -6.64
C SER A 98 -7.43 1.65 -7.87
N PHE A 99 -7.77 1.13 -9.06
CA PHE A 99 -7.19 1.58 -10.32
C PHE A 99 -7.38 3.08 -10.53
N VAL A 100 -8.62 3.57 -10.49
CA VAL A 100 -8.96 4.97 -10.74
C VAL A 100 -8.32 5.92 -9.73
N MET A 101 -8.39 5.58 -8.45
CA MET A 101 -7.79 6.39 -7.38
C MET A 101 -6.28 6.46 -7.54
N TYR A 102 -5.62 5.36 -7.91
CA TYR A 102 -4.17 5.36 -8.10
C TYR A 102 -3.74 6.17 -9.34
N THR A 103 -4.37 5.93 -10.49
CA THR A 103 -3.93 6.50 -11.76
C THR A 103 -4.42 7.93 -11.97
N PHE A 104 -5.69 8.23 -11.69
CA PHE A 104 -6.29 9.52 -12.06
C PHE A 104 -6.38 10.51 -10.91
N VAL A 105 -6.28 10.05 -9.66
CA VAL A 105 -6.35 10.93 -8.49
C VAL A 105 -4.97 11.08 -7.85
N TYR A 106 -4.40 10.01 -7.32
CA TYR A 106 -3.12 10.01 -6.62
C TYR A 106 -1.97 10.48 -7.53
N THR A 107 -1.83 9.88 -8.72
CA THR A 107 -0.67 10.16 -9.59
C THR A 107 -0.55 11.65 -9.95
N PRO A 108 -1.60 12.34 -10.42
CA PRO A 108 -1.53 13.78 -10.63
C PRO A 108 -1.35 14.57 -9.33
N LEU A 109 -2.03 14.17 -8.24
CA LEU A 109 -2.03 14.90 -6.97
C LEU A 109 -0.63 15.03 -6.36
N LYS A 110 0.29 14.09 -6.64
CA LYS A 110 1.70 14.16 -6.23
C LYS A 110 2.38 15.48 -6.63
N ARG A 111 1.90 16.17 -7.66
CA ARG A 111 2.42 17.47 -8.13
C ARG A 111 1.85 18.67 -7.39
N TYR A 112 0.65 18.52 -6.88
CA TYR A 112 -0.15 19.65 -6.38
C TYR A 112 -0.09 19.75 -4.86
N SER A 113 -0.08 18.62 -4.15
CA SER A 113 -0.21 18.63 -2.69
C SER A 113 0.38 17.39 -2.03
N THR A 114 0.85 17.57 -0.79
CA THR A 114 1.23 16.48 0.14
C THR A 114 0.05 15.59 0.49
N LEU A 115 -1.19 16.03 0.23
CA LEU A 115 -2.41 15.21 0.29
C LEU A 115 -2.36 13.98 -0.63
N ALA A 116 -1.42 13.93 -1.59
CA ALA A 116 -1.15 12.72 -2.35
C ALA A 116 -0.83 11.51 -1.47
N VAL A 117 -0.16 11.68 -0.33
CA VAL A 117 0.19 10.56 0.55
C VAL A 117 -1.07 9.87 1.14
N PRO A 118 -1.97 10.56 1.88
CA PRO A 118 -3.18 9.94 2.38
C PRO A 118 -4.10 9.44 1.26
N VAL A 119 -4.25 10.19 0.16
CA VAL A 119 -5.09 9.78 -0.97
C VAL A 119 -4.54 8.53 -1.66
N GLY A 120 -3.22 8.43 -1.81
CA GLY A 120 -2.53 7.26 -2.35
C GLY A 120 -2.52 6.05 -1.42
N ALA A 121 -2.65 6.28 -0.12
CA ALA A 121 -2.74 5.20 0.85
C ALA A 121 -4.03 4.38 0.71
N ILE A 122 -5.12 5.00 0.22
CA ILE A 122 -6.42 4.34 -0.03
C ILE A 122 -6.27 3.21 -1.07
N PRO A 123 -5.86 3.46 -2.33
CA PRO A 123 -5.71 2.39 -3.31
C PRO A 123 -4.63 1.38 -2.92
N GLY A 124 -3.65 1.76 -2.10
CA GLY A 124 -2.67 0.81 -1.53
C GLY A 124 -3.26 -0.13 -0.48
N ALA A 125 -4.35 0.27 0.21
CA ALA A 125 -5.02 -0.51 1.24
C ALA A 125 -6.23 -1.31 0.74
N LEU A 126 -6.91 -0.83 -0.32
CA LEU A 126 -8.01 -1.54 -0.98
C LEU A 126 -7.75 -3.03 -1.33
N PRO A 127 -6.53 -3.47 -1.67
CA PRO A 127 -6.26 -4.87 -1.95
C PRO A 127 -6.66 -5.82 -0.81
N VAL A 128 -6.52 -5.38 0.44
CA VAL A 128 -6.99 -6.16 1.60
C VAL A 128 -8.50 -6.34 1.55
N LEU A 129 -9.27 -5.26 1.31
CA LEU A 129 -10.73 -5.37 1.17
C LEU A 129 -11.14 -6.22 -0.03
N ILE A 130 -10.41 -6.15 -1.15
CA ILE A 130 -10.67 -6.99 -2.33
C ILE A 130 -10.50 -8.48 -1.96
N GLY A 131 -9.43 -8.82 -1.24
CA GLY A 131 -9.20 -10.18 -0.75
C GLY A 131 -10.26 -10.64 0.24
N ALA A 132 -10.63 -9.77 1.19
CA ALA A 132 -11.69 -10.03 2.16
C ALA A 132 -13.04 -10.29 1.52
N VAL A 133 -13.47 -9.44 0.59
CA VAL A 133 -14.74 -9.58 -0.14
C VAL A 133 -14.72 -10.82 -1.04
N ALA A 134 -13.58 -11.16 -1.63
CA ALA A 134 -13.43 -12.41 -2.38
C ALA A 134 -13.61 -13.65 -1.50
N ALA A 135 -13.21 -13.59 -0.22
CA ALA A 135 -13.36 -14.69 0.74
C ALA A 135 -14.76 -14.76 1.37
N GLN A 136 -15.28 -13.64 1.86
CA GLN A 136 -16.49 -13.58 2.69
C GLN A 136 -17.72 -13.04 1.94
N GLY A 137 -17.55 -12.57 0.71
CA GLY A 137 -18.62 -12.00 -0.11
C GLY A 137 -19.07 -10.58 0.25
N THR A 138 -18.70 -10.08 1.44
CA THR A 138 -19.11 -8.78 1.99
C THR A 138 -17.96 -8.09 2.71
N ILE A 139 -18.11 -6.81 3.05
CA ILE A 139 -17.14 -6.08 3.88
C ILE A 139 -17.50 -6.28 5.35
N THR A 140 -16.65 -6.98 6.09
CA THR A 140 -16.80 -7.20 7.54
C THR A 140 -15.99 -6.19 8.34
N VAL A 141 -16.26 -6.09 9.65
CA VAL A 141 -15.48 -5.25 10.56
C VAL A 141 -14.01 -5.70 10.60
N GLU A 142 -13.77 -7.00 10.56
CA GLU A 142 -12.42 -7.56 10.53
C GLU A 142 -11.65 -7.14 9.28
N ALA A 143 -12.31 -7.18 8.11
CA ALA A 143 -11.75 -6.67 6.86
C ALA A 143 -11.39 -5.19 6.93
N LEU A 144 -12.23 -4.38 7.58
CA LEU A 144 -11.97 -2.95 7.80
C LEU A 144 -10.78 -2.72 8.75
N CYS A 145 -10.60 -3.56 9.78
CA CYS A 145 -9.43 -3.51 10.65
C CYS A 145 -8.14 -3.79 9.87
N LEU A 146 -8.12 -4.86 9.06
CA LEU A 146 -6.96 -5.18 8.21
C LEU A 146 -6.68 -4.07 7.19
N PHE A 147 -7.74 -3.49 6.58
CA PHE A 147 -7.62 -2.34 5.70
C PHE A 147 -7.00 -1.14 6.42
N ALA A 148 -7.45 -0.84 7.63
CA ALA A 148 -6.95 0.28 8.41
C ALA A 148 -5.47 0.09 8.80
N ILE A 149 -5.05 -1.12 9.17
CA ILE A 149 -3.63 -1.45 9.42
C ILE A 149 -2.80 -1.25 8.14
N GLN A 150 -3.26 -1.77 7.01
CA GLN A 150 -2.59 -1.61 5.70
C GLN A 150 -2.56 -0.14 5.26
N TYR A 151 -3.58 0.66 5.57
CA TYR A 151 -3.65 2.09 5.27
C TYR A 151 -2.66 2.88 6.12
N LEU A 152 -2.68 2.69 7.45
CA LEU A 152 -1.80 3.40 8.39
C LEU A 152 -0.32 3.06 8.17
N TRP A 153 -0.02 1.81 7.83
CA TRP A 153 1.35 1.36 7.57
C TRP A 153 2.05 2.16 6.45
N GLN A 154 1.29 2.63 5.46
CA GLN A 154 1.83 3.30 4.29
C GLN A 154 2.42 4.68 4.60
N PHE A 155 1.97 5.35 5.66
CA PHE A 155 2.41 6.71 5.96
C PHE A 155 3.89 6.78 6.32
N PRO A 156 4.39 6.10 7.37
CA PRO A 156 5.83 6.12 7.65
C PRO A 156 6.67 5.55 6.51
N HIS A 157 6.15 4.56 5.78
CA HIS A 157 6.82 3.97 4.63
C HIS A 157 7.03 5.00 3.51
N PHE A 158 5.96 5.67 3.08
CA PHE A 158 6.02 6.68 2.03
C PHE A 158 6.82 7.90 2.46
N TRP A 159 6.68 8.36 3.71
CA TRP A 159 7.47 9.47 4.21
C TRP A 159 8.96 9.12 4.31
N ALA A 160 9.33 7.91 4.71
CA ALA A 160 10.73 7.47 4.69
C ALA A 160 11.31 7.47 3.27
N ILE A 161 10.56 6.98 2.27
CA ILE A 161 10.99 7.01 0.86
C ILE A 161 11.09 8.45 0.35
N ALA A 162 10.09 9.29 0.65
CA ALA A 162 10.08 10.69 0.25
C ALA A 162 11.23 11.49 0.88
N TRP A 163 11.55 11.22 2.15
CA TRP A 163 12.71 11.77 2.84
C TRP A 163 14.01 11.37 2.14
N LEU A 164 14.18 10.09 1.80
CA LEU A 164 15.38 9.57 1.14
C LEU A 164 15.55 10.05 -0.32
N GLY A 165 14.43 10.31 -1.00
CA GLY A 165 14.38 10.76 -2.39
C GLY A 165 14.09 12.24 -2.56
N HIS A 166 14.19 13.04 -1.49
CA HIS A 166 13.73 14.43 -1.46
C HIS A 166 14.28 15.25 -2.64
N ASP A 167 15.59 15.23 -2.84
CA ASP A 167 16.25 16.01 -3.88
C ASP A 167 15.72 15.67 -5.29
N ASP A 168 15.53 14.38 -5.58
CA ASP A 168 15.03 13.91 -6.88
C ASP A 168 13.55 14.30 -7.06
N TYR A 169 12.74 14.17 -6.00
CA TYR A 169 11.33 14.56 -6.03
C TYR A 169 11.17 16.06 -6.24
N THR A 170 11.95 16.89 -5.54
CA THR A 170 11.94 18.35 -5.67
C THR A 170 12.38 18.77 -7.08
N LYS A 171 13.45 18.17 -7.63
CA LYS A 171 13.90 18.41 -9.02
C LYS A 171 12.82 18.09 -10.05
N ALA A 172 12.12 16.98 -9.87
CA ALA A 172 11.02 16.63 -10.76
C ALA A 172 9.83 17.57 -10.58
N GLY A 173 9.63 18.15 -9.38
CA GLY A 173 8.52 19.04 -9.01
C GLY A 173 7.38 18.32 -8.29
N PHE A 174 7.67 17.21 -7.60
CA PHE A 174 6.73 16.51 -6.73
C PHE A 174 6.70 17.14 -5.32
N LYS A 175 5.52 17.11 -4.69
CA LYS A 175 5.23 17.67 -3.37
C LYS A 175 4.79 16.58 -2.41
N LEU A 176 5.65 15.59 -2.16
CA LEU A 176 5.32 14.41 -1.34
C LEU A 176 5.50 14.63 0.17
N ILE A 177 6.43 15.51 0.53
CA ILE A 177 6.71 15.93 1.89
C ILE A 177 6.86 17.45 1.92
N ALA A 178 6.58 18.03 3.08
CA ALA A 178 6.90 19.43 3.35
C ALA A 178 8.42 19.57 3.52
N ASP A 179 8.95 20.69 3.06
CA ASP A 179 10.34 21.06 3.23
C ASP A 179 10.48 22.35 4.03
N ILE A 180 11.54 22.42 4.81
CA ILE A 180 11.97 23.59 5.56
C ILE A 180 13.39 23.88 5.06
N ASP A 181 13.58 25.03 4.42
CA ASP A 181 14.86 25.46 3.83
C ASP A 181 15.49 24.40 2.89
N GLY A 182 14.66 23.74 2.08
CA GLY A 182 15.09 22.73 1.11
C GLY A 182 15.50 21.38 1.73
N LYS A 183 15.11 21.12 2.98
CA LYS A 183 15.30 19.84 3.66
C LYS A 183 13.96 19.25 4.11
N PRO A 184 13.82 17.92 4.17
CA PRO A 184 12.63 17.28 4.73
C PRO A 184 12.31 17.78 6.15
N ASP A 185 11.04 18.08 6.41
CA ASP A 185 10.58 18.45 7.75
C ASP A 185 10.81 17.29 8.76
N PRO A 186 11.56 17.49 9.86
CA PRO A 186 11.75 16.46 10.87
C PRO A 186 10.45 15.96 11.50
N LEU A 187 9.39 16.78 11.54
CA LEU A 187 8.09 16.41 12.13
C LEU A 187 7.46 15.18 11.48
N PHE A 188 7.87 14.80 10.26
CA PHE A 188 7.43 13.55 9.66
C PHE A 188 7.78 12.31 10.49
N GLY A 189 8.84 12.34 11.31
CA GLY A 189 9.12 11.27 12.27
C GLY A 189 8.06 11.17 13.37
N ILE A 190 7.58 12.31 13.87
CA ILE A 190 6.49 12.36 14.86
C ILE A 190 5.17 11.92 14.24
N TYR A 191 4.83 12.44 13.05
CA TYR A 191 3.61 12.01 12.35
C TYR A 191 3.66 10.51 12.08
N SER A 192 4.80 9.98 11.61
CA SER A 192 5.01 8.54 11.45
C SER A 192 4.71 7.76 12.73
N ALA A 193 5.22 8.23 13.87
CA ALA A 193 4.98 7.60 15.17
C ALA A 193 3.50 7.64 15.57
N ILE A 194 2.81 8.75 15.37
CA ILE A 194 1.37 8.89 15.65
C ILE A 194 0.55 7.91 14.80
N TYR A 195 0.72 7.95 13.47
CA TYR A 195 -0.05 7.08 12.55
C TYR A 195 0.20 5.60 12.85
N THR A 196 1.44 5.23 13.16
CA THR A 196 1.77 3.85 13.56
C THR A 196 1.15 3.49 14.91
N SER A 197 1.12 4.41 15.88
CA SER A 197 0.54 4.16 17.21
C SER A 197 -0.98 3.94 17.14
N ILE A 198 -1.68 4.55 16.18
CA ILE A 198 -3.10 4.27 15.94
C ILE A 198 -3.32 2.79 15.55
N SER A 199 -2.36 2.16 14.87
CA SER A 199 -2.43 0.73 14.53
C SER A 199 -2.45 -0.16 15.78
N LEU A 200 -1.89 0.30 16.90
CA LEU A 200 -1.95 -0.42 18.17
C LEU A 200 -3.39 -0.54 18.68
N LEU A 201 -4.18 0.53 18.55
CA LEU A 201 -5.59 0.53 18.96
C LEU A 201 -6.40 -0.49 18.15
N ILE A 202 -6.09 -0.62 16.86
CA ILE A 202 -6.72 -1.61 15.98
C ILE A 202 -6.31 -3.03 16.39
N CYS A 203 -5.04 -3.26 16.69
CA CYS A 203 -4.56 -4.58 17.15
C CYS A 203 -5.21 -4.98 18.49
N ILE A 204 -5.34 -4.03 19.43
CA ILE A 204 -6.02 -4.25 20.71
C ILE A 204 -7.50 -4.58 20.48
N TYR A 205 -8.18 -3.81 19.62
CA TYR A 205 -9.57 -4.07 19.27
C TYR A 205 -9.74 -5.48 18.69
N MET A 206 -8.88 -5.88 17.73
CA MET A 206 -8.93 -7.21 17.15
C MET A 206 -8.69 -8.30 18.19
N PHE A 207 -7.73 -8.11 19.10
CA PHE A 207 -7.47 -9.06 20.19
C PHE A 207 -8.66 -9.26 21.12
N VAL A 208 -9.36 -8.17 21.50
CA VAL A 208 -10.50 -8.22 22.42
C VAL A 208 -11.74 -8.83 21.77
N HIS A 209 -11.96 -8.60 20.47
CA HIS A 209 -13.21 -8.97 19.79
C HIS A 209 -13.16 -10.23 18.94
N TYR A 210 -11.98 -10.77 18.64
CA TYR A 210 -11.79 -11.93 17.77
C TYR A 210 -10.99 -13.06 18.42
N ASP A 211 -10.87 -13.06 19.76
CA ASP A 211 -10.23 -14.14 20.54
C ASP A 211 -8.82 -14.53 20.08
N TYR A 212 -8.02 -13.53 19.67
CA TYR A 212 -6.68 -13.80 19.15
C TYR A 212 -5.79 -14.46 20.21
N ASN A 213 -4.94 -15.38 19.76
CA ASN A 213 -3.98 -16.04 20.63
C ASN A 213 -3.05 -15.01 21.32
N PRO A 214 -2.86 -15.05 22.65
CA PRO A 214 -2.03 -14.09 23.36
C PRO A 214 -0.61 -13.98 22.83
N LEU A 215 0.00 -15.07 22.36
CA LEU A 215 1.34 -15.06 21.79
C LEU A 215 1.38 -14.28 20.46
N ILE A 216 0.35 -14.44 19.62
CA ILE A 216 0.22 -13.69 18.37
C ILE A 216 -0.01 -12.21 18.67
N ALA A 217 -0.84 -11.89 19.66
CA ALA A 217 -1.08 -10.51 20.09
C ALA A 217 0.23 -9.82 20.53
N VAL A 218 1.08 -10.51 21.29
CA VAL A 218 2.42 -10.01 21.66
C VAL A 218 3.28 -9.76 20.42
N GLY A 219 3.23 -10.65 19.42
CA GLY A 219 3.92 -10.47 18.13
C GLY A 219 3.44 -9.24 17.35
N LEU A 220 2.13 -9.02 17.29
CA LEU A 220 1.53 -7.85 16.62
C LEU A 220 1.92 -6.56 17.35
N ILE A 221 1.76 -6.52 18.68
CA ILE A 221 2.08 -5.35 19.50
C ILE A 221 3.57 -5.01 19.41
N SER A 222 4.46 -6.01 19.53
CA SER A 222 5.91 -5.79 19.43
C SER A 222 6.32 -5.27 18.04
N SER A 223 5.68 -5.75 16.97
CA SER A 223 5.89 -5.25 15.61
C SER A 223 5.51 -3.77 15.48
N VAL A 224 4.36 -3.38 16.04
CA VAL A 224 3.91 -1.98 16.09
C VAL A 224 4.88 -1.11 16.89
N LEU A 225 5.28 -1.56 18.08
CA LEU A 225 6.22 -0.81 18.94
C LEU A 225 7.59 -0.62 18.28
N ALA A 226 8.11 -1.63 17.57
CA ALA A 226 9.33 -1.51 16.80
C ALA A 226 9.19 -0.42 15.71
N TYR A 227 8.06 -0.40 15.01
CA TYR A 227 7.82 0.58 13.95
C TYR A 227 7.64 2.01 14.50
N VAL A 228 7.01 2.17 15.67
CA VAL A 228 6.97 3.43 16.42
C VAL A 228 8.37 3.87 16.84
N TYR A 229 9.19 2.98 17.36
CA TYR A 229 10.57 3.29 17.76
C TYR A 229 11.40 3.85 16.60
N PHE A 230 11.37 3.20 15.43
CA PHE A 230 12.09 3.72 14.25
C PHE A 230 11.50 5.03 13.72
N SER A 231 10.20 5.26 13.92
CA SER A 231 9.55 6.53 13.56
C SER A 231 10.04 7.68 14.45
N ILE A 232 10.11 7.46 15.76
CA ILE A 232 10.69 8.42 16.72
C ILE A 232 12.17 8.66 16.40
N ARG A 233 12.92 7.60 16.06
CA ARG A 233 14.33 7.72 15.70
C ARG A 233 14.55 8.59 14.46
N LEU A 234 13.64 8.55 13.48
CA LEU A 234 13.69 9.48 12.35
C LEU A 234 13.58 10.94 12.80
N TYR A 235 12.71 11.23 13.77
CA TYR A 235 12.58 12.58 14.33
C TYR A 235 13.84 13.01 15.10
N THR A 236 14.39 12.14 15.96
CA THR A 236 15.54 12.50 16.81
C THR A 236 16.84 12.61 16.03
N ASP A 237 17.11 11.66 15.12
CA ASP A 237 18.38 11.57 14.42
C ASP A 237 18.36 12.42 13.13
N ASN A 238 17.16 12.66 12.56
CA ASN A 238 16.87 13.42 11.34
C ASN A 238 17.93 13.29 10.23
N ASN A 239 18.30 12.05 9.91
CA ASN A 239 19.34 11.77 8.94
C ASN A 239 18.99 10.59 8.04
N ARG A 240 19.81 10.42 7.00
CA ARG A 240 19.60 9.41 5.95
C ARG A 240 19.64 7.98 6.49
N HIS A 241 20.42 7.72 7.53
CA HIS A 241 20.49 6.40 8.15
C HIS A 241 19.19 6.07 8.89
N ALA A 242 18.64 7.02 9.64
CA ALA A 242 17.36 6.84 10.34
C ALA A 242 16.19 6.66 9.36
N ALA A 243 16.12 7.47 8.30
CA ALA A 243 15.08 7.32 7.26
C ALA A 243 15.16 5.95 6.56
N ARG A 244 16.39 5.49 6.25
CA ARG A 244 16.60 4.15 5.69
C ARG A 244 16.23 3.04 6.66
N ALA A 245 16.54 3.19 7.94
CA ALA A 245 16.15 2.22 8.97
C ALA A 245 14.62 2.13 9.10
N LEU A 246 13.91 3.26 9.12
CA LEU A 246 12.44 3.29 9.11
C LEU A 246 11.87 2.64 7.84
N MET A 247 12.45 2.92 6.67
CA MET A 247 12.04 2.29 5.41
C MET A 247 12.18 0.75 5.48
N PHE A 248 13.32 0.22 5.93
CA PHE A 248 13.47 -1.25 6.06
C PHE A 248 12.58 -1.84 7.14
N CYS A 249 12.43 -1.17 8.28
CA CYS A 249 11.49 -1.59 9.32
C CYS A 249 10.06 -1.70 8.76
N SER A 250 9.61 -0.71 7.99
CA SER A 250 8.29 -0.75 7.35
C SER A 250 8.14 -1.92 6.37
N ILE A 251 9.18 -2.23 5.59
CA ILE A 251 9.17 -3.35 4.64
C ILE A 251 9.03 -4.69 5.36
N LEU A 252 9.63 -4.84 6.55
CA LEU A 252 9.52 -6.05 7.36
C LEU A 252 8.21 -6.10 8.15
N TYR A 253 7.75 -4.97 8.68
CA TYR A 253 6.55 -4.85 9.50
C TYR A 253 5.34 -5.45 8.80
N LEU A 254 5.05 -5.07 7.55
CA LEU A 254 3.80 -5.48 6.91
C LEU A 254 3.73 -6.99 6.66
N PRO A 255 4.74 -7.65 6.05
CA PRO A 255 4.76 -9.12 5.96
C PRO A 255 4.66 -9.79 7.32
N CYS A 256 5.37 -9.31 8.35
CA CYS A 256 5.29 -9.88 9.70
C CYS A 256 3.86 -9.81 10.25
N MET A 257 3.19 -8.65 10.16
CA MET A 257 1.81 -8.49 10.58
C MET A 257 0.88 -9.45 9.84
N LEU A 258 0.94 -9.48 8.49
CA LEU A 258 0.06 -10.34 7.69
C LEU A 258 0.30 -11.84 7.92
N ILE A 259 1.55 -12.25 8.13
CA ILE A 259 1.89 -13.64 8.49
C ILE A 259 1.31 -13.99 9.87
N LEU A 260 1.44 -13.11 10.87
CA LEU A 260 0.87 -13.32 12.19
C LEU A 260 -0.66 -13.44 12.15
N PHE A 261 -1.35 -12.59 11.38
CA PHE A 261 -2.80 -12.72 11.14
C PHE A 261 -3.15 -14.04 10.43
N THR A 262 -2.32 -14.47 9.47
CA THR A 262 -2.53 -15.74 8.76
C THR A 262 -2.34 -16.95 9.70
N ILE A 263 -1.37 -16.89 10.60
CA ILE A 263 -1.16 -17.93 11.61
C ILE A 263 -2.36 -17.95 12.58
N GLN A 264 -2.88 -16.78 13.00
CA GLN A 264 -4.08 -16.70 13.83
C GLN A 264 -5.26 -17.42 13.17
N SER A 265 -5.55 -17.12 11.90
CA SER A 265 -6.68 -17.73 11.20
C SER A 265 -6.57 -19.26 11.05
N MET A 266 -5.37 -19.82 11.22
CA MET A 266 -5.14 -21.27 11.19
C MET A 266 -5.33 -21.94 12.56
N ILE A 267 -5.19 -21.19 13.66
CA ILE A 267 -5.22 -21.73 15.03
C ILE A 267 -6.66 -21.80 15.57
N GLY A 268 -7.59 -21.01 15.01
CA GLY A 268 -8.94 -20.81 15.54
C GLY A 268 -8.95 -19.57 16.42
#